data_AF-A0A2H5ZQB9-F1
#
_entry.id   AF-A0A2H5ZQB9-F1
#
_cell.length_a   1.000
_cell.length_b   1.000
_cell.length_c   1.000
_cell.angle_alpha   90.00
_cell.angle_beta   90.00
_cell.angle_gamma   90.00
#
_symmetry.space_group_name_H-M   'P 1'
#
loop_
_entity.id
_entity.type
_entity.pdbx_description
1 polymer ?
#
loop_
_entity_poly.entity_id
_entity_poly.type
_entity_poly.pdbx_seq_one_letter_code
_entity_poly.pdbx_strand_id
1 'polypeptide(L)'
;MCKDHIVQLDRRSGRVVDEKAVVSRFGIQPKSVPDWLALVGDAADGIPGIPGWGPRSATVVLRAFGHIENVPLDASQWGLALRNKEQLAESLRTHRDQALLFKTLATLREDAPLPQREIEELQWMGTDLAEFNTFCQRWGFERIGRRARELFASPPPSDSSPDDAS
;
A
#
# COMPACT_ATOMS: atom_id res chain seq x y z
N MET A 1 18.65 1.94 -9.93
CA MET A 1 17.31 1.69 -9.36
C MET A 1 16.47 2.94 -9.54
N CYS A 2 15.79 3.08 -10.68
CA CYS A 2 14.81 4.15 -10.91
C CYS A 2 13.55 3.80 -10.12
N LYS A 3 13.13 4.68 -9.20
CA LYS A 3 11.97 4.48 -8.31
C LYS A 3 10.63 4.86 -8.96
N ASP A 4 10.63 5.16 -10.25
CA ASP A 4 9.50 5.78 -10.94
C ASP A 4 8.47 4.79 -11.52
N HIS A 5 8.63 3.47 -11.27
CA HIS A 5 7.82 2.43 -11.93
C HIS A 5 6.80 1.72 -11.03
N ILE A 6 6.70 2.06 -9.74
CA ILE A 6 5.76 1.39 -8.82
C ILE A 6 4.63 2.35 -8.44
N VAL A 7 3.41 2.00 -8.83
CA VAL A 7 2.18 2.75 -8.52
C VAL A 7 1.07 1.81 -8.08
N GLN A 8 0.14 2.31 -7.27
CA GLN A 8 -1.07 1.59 -6.92
C GLN A 8 -2.26 2.14 -7.73
N LEU A 9 -2.96 1.26 -8.45
CA LEU A 9 -4.26 1.59 -9.05
C LEU A 9 -5.39 1.26 -8.07
N ASP A 10 -6.06 2.28 -7.55
CA ASP A 10 -7.34 2.10 -6.86
C ASP A 10 -8.42 1.78 -7.89
N ARG A 11 -8.76 0.50 -8.04
CA ARG A 11 -9.76 0.03 -9.00
C ARG A 11 -11.16 0.60 -8.77
N ARG A 12 -11.50 1.04 -7.55
CA ARG A 12 -12.83 1.58 -7.24
C ARG A 12 -12.96 3.03 -7.67
N SER A 13 -11.93 3.84 -7.46
CA SER A 13 -11.92 5.26 -7.84
C SER A 13 -11.29 5.52 -9.22
N GLY A 14 -10.60 4.53 -9.79
CA GLY A 14 -9.84 4.65 -11.03
C GLY A 14 -8.56 5.48 -10.90
N ARG A 15 -8.13 5.80 -9.67
CA ARG A 15 -7.00 6.70 -9.41
C ARG A 15 -5.69 5.92 -9.30
N VAL A 16 -4.66 6.45 -9.92
CA VAL A 16 -3.27 6.01 -9.72
C VAL A 16 -2.68 6.78 -8.54
N VAL A 17 -2.08 6.05 -7.61
CA VAL A 17 -1.40 6.57 -6.42
C VAL A 17 0.09 6.26 -6.56
N ASP A 18 0.87 7.31 -6.75
CA ASP A 18 2.33 7.28 -6.80
C ASP A 18 2.94 7.73 -5.45
N GLU A 19 4.27 7.76 -5.37
CA GLU A 19 4.99 8.23 -4.17
C GLU A 19 4.57 9.65 -3.75
N LYS A 20 4.37 10.56 -4.72
CA LYS A 20 3.94 11.94 -4.45
C LYS A 20 2.55 11.98 -3.83
N ALA A 21 1.62 11.17 -4.31
CA ALA A 21 0.27 11.06 -3.76
C ALA A 21 0.30 10.49 -2.33
N VAL A 22 1.18 9.52 -2.04
CA VAL A 22 1.39 9.02 -0.67
C VAL A 22 1.91 10.12 0.26
N VAL A 23 2.95 10.85 -0.17
CA VAL A 23 3.50 11.97 0.62
C VAL A 23 2.46 13.06 0.83
N SER A 24 1.66 13.39 -0.19
CA SER A 24 0.58 14.37 -0.06
C SER A 24 -0.51 13.93 0.92
N ARG A 25 -0.81 12.62 0.98
CA ARG A 25 -1.88 12.07 1.82
C ARG A 25 -1.46 11.89 3.28
N PHE A 26 -0.28 11.30 3.51
CA PHE A 26 0.17 10.93 4.86
C PHE A 26 1.24 11.86 5.42
N GLY A 27 1.87 12.67 4.57
CA GLY A 27 2.95 13.58 4.96
C GLY A 27 4.28 12.88 5.26
N ILE A 28 4.40 11.60 4.92
CA ILE A 28 5.56 10.73 5.13
C ILE A 28 5.89 9.97 3.84
N GLN A 29 7.08 9.39 3.79
CA GLN A 29 7.52 8.56 2.66
C GLN A 29 6.79 7.20 2.66
N PRO A 30 6.58 6.55 1.49
CA PRO A 30 5.92 5.24 1.41
C PRO A 30 6.53 4.18 2.33
N LYS A 31 7.86 4.17 2.44
CA LYS A 31 8.60 3.26 3.33
C LYS A 31 8.27 3.40 4.82
N SER A 32 7.68 4.52 5.24
CA SER A 32 7.30 4.81 6.63
C SER A 32 5.81 4.57 6.88
N VAL A 33 5.03 4.15 5.87
CA VAL A 33 3.60 3.86 6.02
C VAL A 33 3.35 2.72 7.01
N PRO A 34 4.10 1.60 7.01
CA PRO A 34 3.94 0.56 8.03
C PRO A 34 4.21 1.08 9.45
N ASP A 35 5.24 1.91 9.63
CA ASP A 35 5.53 2.59 10.90
C ASP A 35 4.35 3.49 11.34
N TRP A 36 3.73 4.20 10.40
CA TRP A 36 2.61 5.08 10.69
C TRP A 36 1.36 4.31 11.10
N LEU A 37 1.04 3.21 10.39
CA LEU A 37 -0.07 2.33 10.74
C LEU A 37 0.15 1.64 12.09
N ALA A 38 1.39 1.28 12.41
CA ALA A 38 1.73 0.70 13.71
C ALA A 38 1.46 1.64 14.88
N LEU A 39 1.67 2.95 14.69
CA LEU A 39 1.43 3.95 15.72
C LEU A 39 -0.05 4.34 15.80
N VAL A 40 -0.69 4.60 14.66
CA VAL A 40 -2.05 5.15 14.57
C VAL A 40 -3.13 4.07 14.67
N GLY A 41 -2.83 2.87 14.22
CA GLY A 41 -3.78 1.78 14.05
C GLY A 41 -4.32 1.65 12.62
N ASP A 42 -4.75 0.44 12.30
CA ASP A 42 -5.48 0.06 11.10
C ASP A 42 -6.64 -0.88 11.47
N ALA A 43 -7.87 -0.35 11.44
CA ALA A 43 -9.05 -1.12 11.79
C ALA A 43 -9.38 -2.23 10.77
N ALA A 44 -8.97 -2.08 9.51
CA ALA A 44 -9.23 -3.10 8.49
C ALA A 44 -8.39 -4.36 8.74
N ASP A 45 -7.16 -4.17 9.22
CA ASP A 45 -6.21 -5.24 9.52
C ASP A 45 -6.17 -5.62 11.02
N GLY A 46 -7.08 -5.05 11.82
CA GLY A 46 -7.18 -5.35 13.25
C GLY A 46 -6.03 -4.83 14.11
N ILE A 47 -5.27 -3.86 13.59
CA ILE A 47 -4.16 -3.21 14.30
C ILE A 47 -4.72 -2.05 15.13
N PRO A 48 -4.69 -2.10 16.47
CA PRO A 48 -5.27 -1.05 17.30
C PRO A 48 -4.42 0.24 17.37
N GLY A 49 -3.12 0.17 17.04
CA GLY A 49 -2.16 1.24 17.30
C GLY A 49 -1.78 1.34 18.77
N ILE A 50 -1.03 2.38 19.14
CA ILE A 50 -0.60 2.60 20.53
C ILE A 50 -1.21 3.89 21.13
N PRO A 51 -1.45 3.95 22.46
CA PRO A 51 -2.17 5.07 23.08
C PRO A 51 -1.52 6.44 22.83
N GLY A 52 -2.34 7.45 22.57
CA GLY A 52 -1.88 8.84 22.41
C GLY A 52 -1.28 9.16 21.03
N TRP A 53 -1.05 8.16 20.18
CA TRP A 53 -0.57 8.36 18.82
C TRP A 53 -1.73 8.51 17.85
N GLY A 54 -1.83 9.70 17.23
CA GLY A 54 -2.79 9.98 16.17
C GLY A 54 -2.08 10.35 14.86
N PRO A 55 -2.83 10.47 13.76
CA PRO A 55 -2.31 10.79 12.43
C PRO A 55 -1.27 11.91 12.42
N ARG A 56 -1.57 13.02 13.11
CA ARG A 56 -0.71 14.22 13.11
C ARG A 56 0.61 13.99 13.86
N SER A 57 0.58 13.42 15.06
CA SER A 57 1.80 13.20 15.84
C SER A 57 2.68 12.14 15.18
N ALA A 58 2.09 11.05 14.68
CA ALA A 58 2.79 10.02 13.92
C ALA A 58 3.49 10.61 12.70
N THR A 59 2.78 11.38 11.87
CA THR A 59 3.37 12.03 10.69
C THR A 59 4.51 12.98 11.05
N VAL A 60 4.35 13.83 12.08
CA VAL A 60 5.40 14.80 12.47
C VAL A 60 6.66 14.09 12.95
N VAL A 61 6.52 13.05 13.78
CA VAL A 61 7.67 12.29 14.29
C VAL A 61 8.33 11.46 13.19
N LEU A 62 7.55 10.70 12.42
CA LEU A 62 8.10 9.84 11.36
C LEU A 62 8.69 10.65 10.20
N ARG A 63 8.21 11.87 9.94
CA ARG A 63 8.89 12.78 9.00
C ARG A 63 10.30 13.13 9.46
N ALA A 64 10.53 13.25 10.77
CA ALA A 64 11.82 13.61 11.34
C ALA A 64 12.77 12.41 11.48
N PHE A 65 12.27 11.25 11.92
CA PHE A 65 13.10 10.08 12.25
C PHE A 65 13.00 8.93 11.25
N GLY A 66 12.02 8.96 10.34
CA GLY A 66 11.79 7.96 9.31
C GLY A 66 11.09 6.70 9.81
N HIS A 67 11.64 6.06 10.85
CA HIS A 67 11.16 4.77 11.37
C HIS A 67 11.09 4.79 12.91
N ILE A 68 10.22 3.96 13.48
CA ILE A 68 9.97 3.86 14.93
C ILE A 68 11.28 3.59 15.69
N GLU A 69 12.15 2.75 15.14
CA GLU A 69 13.43 2.34 15.73
C GLU A 69 14.38 3.52 15.94
N ASN A 70 14.26 4.54 15.08
CA ASN A 70 15.11 5.74 15.10
C ASN A 70 14.57 6.84 16.00
N VAL A 71 13.35 6.69 16.54
CA VAL A 71 12.75 7.70 17.42
C VAL A 71 13.42 7.61 18.79
N PRO A 72 14.07 8.68 19.28
CA PRO A 72 14.64 8.67 20.63
C PRO A 72 13.56 8.44 21.68
N LEU A 73 13.87 7.68 22.73
CA LEU A 73 12.92 7.46 23.83
C LEU A 73 12.74 8.68 24.74
N ASP A 74 13.64 9.65 24.65
CA ASP A 74 13.56 10.91 25.36
C ASP A 74 13.06 12.02 24.42
N ALA A 75 11.90 12.59 24.76
CA ALA A 75 11.27 13.68 24.03
C ALA A 75 12.13 14.95 23.92
N SER A 76 13.10 15.15 24.82
CA SER A 76 14.02 16.29 24.78
C SER A 76 14.88 16.29 23.51
N GLN A 77 15.20 15.10 23.01
CA GLN A 77 16.04 14.88 21.83
C GLN A 77 15.26 15.02 20.52
N TRP A 78 13.94 15.23 20.57
CA TRP A 78 13.14 15.24 19.36
C TRP A 78 13.35 16.51 18.55
N GLY A 79 13.58 17.66 19.21
CA GLY A 79 13.63 18.96 18.53
C GLY A 79 12.32 19.35 17.84
N LEU A 80 11.19 18.69 18.17
CA LEU A 80 9.89 18.89 17.53
C LEU A 80 8.97 19.75 18.40
N ALA A 81 8.24 20.67 17.77
CA ALA A 81 7.23 21.51 18.41
C ALA A 81 5.89 20.76 18.57
N LEU A 82 5.89 19.70 19.39
CA LEU A 82 4.69 18.94 19.77
C LEU A 82 4.34 19.22 21.24
N ARG A 83 3.09 19.61 21.50
CA ARG A 83 2.62 19.96 22.86
C ARG A 83 2.63 18.78 23.84
N ASN A 84 2.50 17.57 23.31
CA ASN A 84 2.37 16.34 24.08
C ASN A 84 3.57 15.39 23.87
N LYS A 85 4.74 15.91 23.49
CA LYS A 85 5.91 15.09 23.14
C LYS A 85 6.36 14.19 24.29
N GLU A 86 6.27 14.66 25.53
CA GLU A 86 6.62 13.88 26.72
C GLU A 86 5.68 12.68 26.87
N GLN A 87 4.37 12.87 26.70
CA GLN A 87 3.40 11.76 26.77
C GLN A 87 3.56 10.79 25.59
N LEU A 88 3.90 11.29 24.40
CA LEU A 88 4.12 10.45 23.21
C LEU A 88 5.38 9.58 23.37
N ALA A 89 6.47 10.15 23.86
CA ALA A 89 7.70 9.42 24.15
C ALA A 89 7.49 8.39 25.26
N GLU A 90 6.73 8.74 26.30
CA GLU A 90 6.35 7.80 27.37
C GLU A 90 5.53 6.62 26.84
N SER A 91 4.51 6.91 26.02
CA SER A 91 3.69 5.89 25.37
C SER A 91 4.53 4.99 24.48
N LEU A 92 5.40 5.57 23.64
CA LEU A 92 6.27 4.81 22.75
C LEU A 92 7.26 3.94 23.55
N ARG A 93 7.81 4.44 24.64
CA ARG A 93 8.70 3.69 25.54
C ARG A 93 7.98 2.52 26.19
N THR A 94 6.73 2.72 26.63
CA THR A 94 5.92 1.69 27.31
C THR A 94 5.43 0.62 26.34
N HIS A 95 5.06 1.01 25.12
CA HIS A 95 4.45 0.13 24.12
C HIS A 95 5.40 -0.18 22.94
N ARG A 96 6.72 -0.05 23.13
CA ARG A 96 7.69 -0.16 22.03
C ARG A 96 7.61 -1.51 21.31
N ASP A 97 7.62 -2.60 22.06
CA ASP A 97 7.59 -3.95 21.48
C ASP A 97 6.29 -4.21 20.73
N GLN A 98 5.19 -3.69 21.25
CA GLN A 98 3.88 -3.77 20.61
C GLN A 98 3.84 -2.94 19.31
N ALA A 99 4.41 -1.74 19.30
CA ALA A 99 4.52 -0.92 18.09
C ALA A 99 5.39 -1.61 17.02
N LEU A 100 6.51 -2.25 17.41
CA LEU A 100 7.35 -3.01 16.48
C LEU A 100 6.66 -4.27 15.95
N LEU A 101 5.87 -4.95 16.79
CA LEU A 101 5.01 -6.04 16.34
C LEU A 101 3.98 -5.55 15.32
N PHE A 102 3.30 -4.43 15.61
CA PHE A 102 2.32 -3.86 14.69
C PHE A 102 2.94 -3.41 13.37
N LYS A 103 4.14 -2.84 13.41
CA LYS A 103 4.92 -2.55 12.20
C LYS A 103 5.18 -3.81 11.40
N THR A 104 5.57 -4.90 12.06
CA THR A 104 5.79 -6.20 11.41
C THR A 104 4.51 -6.69 10.73
N LEU A 105 3.35 -6.59 11.40
CA LEU A 105 2.05 -6.98 10.84
C LEU A 105 1.63 -6.09 9.66
N ALA A 106 1.90 -4.79 9.72
CA ALA A 106 1.60 -3.84 8.65
C ALA A 106 2.60 -3.88 7.48
N THR A 107 3.72 -4.60 7.61
CA THR A 107 4.75 -4.68 6.57
C THR A 107 4.52 -5.91 5.70
N LEU A 108 4.39 -5.69 4.39
CA LEU A 108 4.28 -6.78 3.43
C LEU A 108 5.58 -7.57 3.35
N ARG A 109 5.47 -8.89 3.24
CA ARG A 109 6.61 -9.78 2.99
C ARG A 109 6.99 -9.74 1.51
N GLU A 110 8.24 -9.40 1.26
CA GLU A 110 8.82 -9.35 -0.10
C GLU A 110 9.48 -10.68 -0.51
N ASP A 111 9.58 -11.63 0.41
CA ASP A 111 10.28 -12.91 0.26
C ASP A 111 9.34 -14.11 0.05
N ALA A 112 8.09 -13.85 -0.33
CA ALA A 112 7.11 -14.92 -0.54
C ALA A 112 7.58 -15.86 -1.67
N PRO A 113 7.58 -17.18 -1.47
CA PRO A 113 7.99 -18.11 -2.51
C PRO A 113 6.95 -18.12 -3.63
N LEU A 114 7.30 -17.50 -4.76
CA LEU A 114 6.50 -17.53 -5.98
C LEU A 114 7.06 -18.58 -6.95
N PRO A 115 6.20 -19.29 -7.69
CA PRO A 115 6.65 -20.25 -8.69
C PRO A 115 7.30 -19.57 -9.91
N GLN A 116 6.87 -18.35 -10.25
CA GLN A 116 7.47 -17.54 -11.31
C GLN A 116 8.76 -16.88 -10.82
N ARG A 117 9.74 -16.74 -11.72
CA ARG A 117 11.02 -16.06 -11.47
C ARG A 117 11.14 -14.74 -12.20
N GLU A 118 10.52 -14.62 -13.37
CA GLU A 118 10.55 -13.43 -14.21
C GLU A 118 9.14 -12.86 -14.41
N ILE A 119 9.04 -11.55 -14.65
CA ILE A 119 7.74 -10.84 -14.78
C ILE A 119 7.00 -11.30 -16.05
N GLU A 120 7.74 -11.63 -17.11
CA GLU A 120 7.21 -12.08 -18.40
C GLU A 120 6.40 -13.37 -18.26
N GLU A 121 6.70 -14.22 -17.27
CA GLU A 121 5.93 -15.44 -16.98
C GLU A 121 4.50 -15.14 -16.47
N LEU A 122 4.26 -13.92 -15.98
CA LEU A 122 2.94 -13.44 -15.54
C LEU A 122 2.16 -12.74 -16.66
N GLN A 123 2.72 -12.66 -17.88
CA GLN A 123 2.03 -12.07 -19.01
C GLN A 123 0.71 -12.81 -19.26
N TRP A 124 -0.37 -12.04 -19.40
CA TRP A 124 -1.66 -12.60 -19.73
C TRP A 124 -1.65 -13.13 -21.18
N MET A 125 -1.79 -14.45 -21.34
CA MET A 125 -1.76 -15.13 -22.65
C MET A 125 -3.14 -15.36 -23.27
N GLY A 126 -4.19 -14.78 -22.69
CA GLY A 126 -5.58 -15.02 -23.11
C GLY A 126 -6.23 -16.17 -22.33
N THR A 127 -7.46 -16.48 -22.72
CA THR A 127 -8.30 -17.52 -22.09
C THR A 127 -8.96 -18.39 -23.15
N ASP A 128 -9.19 -19.67 -22.83
CA ASP A 128 -10.05 -20.52 -23.66
C ASP A 128 -11.51 -20.05 -23.52
N LEU A 129 -12.01 -19.39 -24.57
CA LEU A 129 -13.35 -18.84 -24.59
C LEU A 129 -14.43 -19.92 -24.52
N ALA A 130 -14.21 -21.11 -25.07
CA ALA A 130 -15.20 -22.18 -25.03
C ALA A 130 -15.36 -22.70 -23.59
N GLU A 131 -14.24 -22.93 -22.91
CA GLU A 131 -14.24 -23.33 -21.50
C GLU A 131 -14.85 -22.24 -20.61
N PHE A 132 -14.44 -20.98 -20.79
CA PHE A 132 -14.96 -19.85 -20.02
C PHE A 132 -16.48 -19.64 -20.20
N ASN A 133 -16.99 -19.82 -21.43
CA ASN A 133 -18.42 -19.74 -21.69
C ASN A 133 -19.20 -20.88 -21.03
N THR A 134 -18.63 -22.09 -21.04
CA THR A 134 -19.22 -23.26 -20.37
C THR A 134 -19.31 -23.03 -18.86
N PHE A 135 -18.25 -22.49 -18.26
CA PHE A 135 -18.26 -22.03 -16.87
C PHE A 135 -19.36 -20.99 -16.62
N CYS A 136 -19.48 -19.97 -17.48
CA CYS A 136 -20.50 -18.94 -17.32
C CYS A 136 -21.93 -19.49 -17.41
N GLN A 137 -22.20 -20.40 -18.34
CA GLN A 137 -23.53 -21.03 -18.46
C GLN A 137 -23.86 -21.86 -17.22
N ARG A 138 -22.91 -22.67 -16.74
CA ARG A 138 -23.09 -23.52 -15.56
C ARG A 138 -23.46 -22.72 -14.31
N TRP A 139 -22.89 -21.53 -14.14
CA TRP A 139 -23.10 -20.67 -12.97
C TRP A 139 -24.10 -19.53 -13.20
N GLY A 140 -24.75 -19.47 -14.36
CA GLY A 140 -25.72 -18.41 -14.70
C GLY A 140 -25.10 -17.02 -14.92
N PHE A 141 -23.80 -16.93 -15.20
CA PHE A 141 -23.08 -15.68 -15.48
C PHE A 141 -23.20 -15.23 -16.94
N GLU A 142 -24.40 -15.29 -17.51
CA GLU A 142 -24.66 -15.05 -18.94
C GLU A 142 -24.16 -13.67 -19.42
N ARG A 143 -24.34 -12.63 -18.60
CA ARG A 143 -23.88 -11.27 -18.92
C ARG A 143 -22.35 -11.19 -19.00
N ILE A 144 -21.65 -11.90 -18.12
CA ILE A 144 -20.17 -11.92 -18.10
C ILE A 144 -19.65 -12.69 -19.31
N GLY A 145 -20.22 -13.86 -19.61
CA GLY A 145 -19.85 -14.66 -20.79
C GLY A 145 -20.11 -13.92 -22.10
N ARG A 146 -21.20 -13.14 -22.20
CA ARG A 146 -21.43 -12.24 -23.34
C ARG A 146 -20.35 -11.18 -23.46
N ARG A 147 -20.07 -10.44 -22.37
CA ARG A 147 -19.08 -9.36 -22.36
C ARG A 147 -17.67 -9.85 -22.69
N ALA A 148 -17.29 -11.04 -22.22
CA ALA A 148 -16.01 -11.64 -22.58
C ALA A 148 -15.93 -11.89 -24.10
N ARG A 149 -16.95 -12.52 -24.70
CA ARG A 149 -16.98 -12.77 -26.15
C ARG A 149 -16.85 -11.47 -26.97
N GLU A 150 -17.50 -10.40 -26.55
CA GLU A 150 -17.41 -9.09 -27.20
C GLU A 150 -16.00 -8.48 -27.11
N LEU A 151 -15.39 -8.53 -25.91
CA LEU A 151 -14.04 -8.02 -25.67
C LEU A 151 -12.99 -8.77 -26.49
N PHE A 152 -13.09 -10.10 -26.58
CA PHE A 152 -12.11 -10.92 -27.30
C PHE A 152 -12.39 -11.05 -28.80
N ALA A 153 -13.55 -10.59 -29.29
CA ALA A 153 -13.84 -10.49 -30.73
C ALA A 153 -13.33 -9.17 -31.35
N SER A 154 -13.00 -8.17 -30.53
CA SER A 154 -12.46 -6.89 -30.98
C SER A 154 -10.93 -6.92 -30.93
N PRO A 155 -10.21 -6.31 -31.90
CA PRO A 155 -8.76 -6.17 -31.81
C PRO A 155 -8.40 -5.37 -30.54
N PRO A 156 -7.25 -5.67 -29.89
CA PRO A 156 -6.84 -4.94 -28.70
C PRO A 156 -6.71 -3.44 -29.02
N PRO A 157 -7.09 -2.56 -28.09
CA PRO A 157 -6.84 -1.13 -28.26
C PRO A 157 -5.33 -0.92 -28.47
N SER A 158 -4.96 -0.12 -29.46
CA SER A 158 -3.56 0.25 -29.68
C SER A 158 -3.05 0.98 -28.44
N ASP A 159 -1.95 0.50 -27.84
CA ASP A 159 -1.21 1.23 -26.82
C ASP A 159 -0.65 2.51 -27.42
N SER A 160 -1.42 3.59 -27.40
CA SER A 160 -0.90 4.94 -27.56
C SER A 160 -0.45 5.42 -26.19
N SER A 161 0.80 5.14 -25.85
CA SER A 161 1.47 5.72 -24.69
C SER A 161 1.46 7.26 -24.78
N PRO A 162 1.11 8.01 -23.72
CA PRO A 162 1.11 9.47 -23.74
C PRO A 162 2.51 10.12 -23.68
N ASP A 163 3.59 9.34 -23.67
CA ASP A 163 4.95 9.86 -23.41
C ASP A 163 5.68 10.44 -24.65
N ASP A 164 5.03 10.49 -25.82
CA ASP A 164 5.55 11.17 -27.01
C ASP A 164 5.06 12.64 -27.12
N ALA A 165 4.99 13.35 -25.98
CA ALA A 165 4.83 14.80 -25.97
C ALA A 165 6.06 15.43 -25.28
N SER A 166 6.96 15.93 -26.13
CA SER A 166 8.21 16.64 -25.83
C SER A 166 8.07 17.82 -24.87
#